data_AF-A0A0Q9A5F9-F1
#
_entry.id   AF-A0A0Q9A5F9-F1
#
_cell.length_a   1.000
_cell.length_b   1.000
_cell.length_c   1.000
_cell.angle_alpha   90.00
_cell.angle_beta   90.00
_cell.angle_gamma   90.00
#
_symmetry.space_group_name_H-M   'P 1'
#
loop_
_entity.id
_entity.type
_entity.pdbx_description
1 polymer ?
#
loop_
_entity_poly.entity_id
_entity_poly.type
_entity_poly.pdbx_seq_one_letter_code
_entity_poly.pdbx_strand_id
1 'polypeptide(L)'
;MEIWKATGLTTTGIIPVTKSISTIIIASTLEYDELTTETIRVEVERANGSNFEITKGSMNLKDFILANTYGDDAITSDATRGYKIVAVCEICKDGSIHLFEKDVIKVELRGLDTTETYVLNCLEEPETSTEIYSFEHKSMAPEDTNKDFNVSGYDIAILDKHSSIEEINYTFANGQVVKYTLFELEAMSKAIDPVAYVKTDGTVRSAFTGKIQLPLLAVSNLNIRKSQGTVINLTLRNHI
;
A
#
# COMPACT_ATOMS: atom_id res chain seq x y z
N MET A 1 0.72 13.31 15.40
CA MET A 1 -0.41 13.27 16.36
C MET A 1 -0.89 11.84 16.51
N GLU A 2 -0.89 11.26 17.71
CA GLU A 2 -1.48 9.92 17.94
C GLU A 2 -3.00 10.02 17.88
N ILE A 3 -3.63 9.21 17.03
CA ILE A 3 -5.09 9.15 16.89
C ILE A 3 -5.66 7.87 17.49
N TRP A 4 -4.85 6.82 17.64
CA TRP A 4 -5.27 5.55 18.22
C TRP A 4 -4.08 4.66 18.58
N LYS A 5 -4.22 3.92 19.69
CA LYS A 5 -3.28 2.88 20.14
C LYS A 5 -4.02 1.81 20.94
N ALA A 6 -3.89 0.54 20.57
CA ALA A 6 -4.44 -0.56 21.37
C ALA A 6 -3.75 -1.91 21.11
N THR A 7 -4.05 -2.84 22.01
CA THR A 7 -3.72 -4.28 21.99
C THR A 7 -5.00 -5.05 22.32
N GLY A 8 -5.14 -6.30 21.89
CA GLY A 8 -6.28 -7.15 22.28
C GLY A 8 -7.58 -6.91 21.51
N LEU A 9 -7.53 -6.12 20.43
CA LEU A 9 -8.68 -5.82 19.57
C LEU A 9 -8.43 -6.35 18.17
N THR A 10 -9.49 -6.76 17.48
CA THR A 10 -9.44 -7.20 16.06
C THR A 10 -9.79 -6.08 15.08
N THR A 11 -10.23 -4.92 15.59
CA THR A 11 -10.60 -3.73 14.80
C THR A 11 -10.41 -2.47 15.62
N THR A 12 -10.12 -1.36 14.95
CA THR A 12 -10.11 -0.01 15.55
C THR A 12 -11.51 0.57 15.72
N GLY A 13 -12.50 0.07 14.95
CA GLY A 13 -13.68 0.86 14.59
C GLY A 13 -13.32 2.04 13.67
N ILE A 14 -14.28 2.89 13.35
CA ILE A 14 -14.02 4.09 12.55
C ILE A 14 -13.42 5.18 13.45
N ILE A 15 -12.21 5.62 13.11
CA ILE A 15 -11.54 6.74 13.77
C ILE A 15 -11.75 8.00 12.91
N PRO A 16 -12.53 8.99 13.38
CA PRO A 16 -12.69 10.25 12.68
C PRO A 16 -11.49 11.18 12.92
N VAL A 17 -10.92 11.71 11.85
CA VAL A 17 -9.86 12.71 11.86
C VAL A 17 -10.40 13.98 11.20
N THR A 18 -10.60 15.01 12.02
CA THR A 18 -11.18 16.30 11.59
C THR A 18 -10.13 17.35 11.22
N LYS A 19 -8.85 16.98 11.30
CA LYS A 19 -7.74 17.82 10.89
C LYS A 19 -7.27 17.42 9.50
N SER A 20 -6.83 18.40 8.72
CA SER A 20 -6.14 18.17 7.47
C SER A 20 -4.82 17.44 7.75
N ILE A 21 -4.63 16.28 7.15
CA ILE A 21 -3.43 15.46 7.28
C ILE A 21 -2.93 15.03 5.90
N SER A 22 -1.63 14.86 5.74
CA SER A 22 -1.01 14.33 4.52
C SER A 22 -0.69 12.85 4.63
N THR A 23 -0.42 12.39 5.87
CA THR A 23 0.23 11.09 6.09
C THR A 23 -0.37 10.37 7.29
N ILE A 24 -0.50 9.05 7.16
CA ILE A 24 -0.80 8.11 8.23
C ILE A 24 0.47 7.33 8.54
N ILE A 25 0.93 7.38 9.79
CA ILE A 25 2.02 6.56 10.28
C ILE A 25 1.42 5.35 10.97
N ILE A 26 1.77 4.16 10.49
CA ILE A 26 1.36 2.88 11.06
C ILE A 26 2.56 2.30 11.81
N ALA A 27 2.37 2.00 13.10
CA ALA A 27 3.36 1.27 13.87
C ALA A 27 2.75 0.05 14.56
N SER A 28 3.53 -1.02 14.70
CA SER A 28 3.10 -2.23 15.41
C SER A 28 4.27 -2.97 16.05
N THR A 29 3.96 -3.78 17.08
CA THR A 29 4.89 -4.76 17.67
C THR A 29 5.10 -6.00 16.79
N LEU A 30 4.31 -6.15 15.73
CA LEU A 30 4.42 -7.19 14.71
C LEU A 30 5.50 -6.84 13.68
N GLU A 31 6.29 -7.82 13.21
CA GLU A 31 7.17 -7.58 12.06
C GLU A 31 6.36 -7.43 10.76
N TYR A 32 6.93 -6.71 9.79
CA TYR A 32 6.29 -6.54 8.48
C TYR A 32 5.91 -7.88 7.84
N ASP A 33 6.80 -8.88 7.85
CA ASP A 33 6.54 -10.17 7.21
C ASP A 33 5.41 -10.94 7.90
N GLU A 34 5.13 -10.67 9.18
CA GLU A 34 4.11 -11.34 9.99
C GLU A 34 2.70 -10.73 9.80
N LEU A 35 2.57 -9.57 9.14
CA LEU A 35 1.26 -9.04 8.72
C LEU A 35 0.57 -10.03 7.77
N THR A 36 -0.64 -10.45 8.09
CA THR A 36 -1.37 -11.48 7.34
C THR A 36 -2.82 -11.07 7.08
N THR A 37 -3.61 -10.92 8.13
CA THR A 37 -5.06 -10.66 8.04
C THR A 37 -5.43 -9.19 8.12
N GLU A 38 -4.47 -8.32 8.46
CA GLU A 38 -4.71 -6.91 8.66
C GLU A 38 -5.11 -6.21 7.37
N THR A 39 -6.15 -5.40 7.48
CA THR A 39 -6.65 -4.55 6.41
C THR A 39 -6.84 -3.13 6.90
N ILE A 40 -6.76 -2.18 5.97
CA ILE A 40 -7.00 -0.76 6.20
C ILE A 40 -8.08 -0.25 5.26
N ARG A 41 -8.91 0.65 5.77
CA ARG A 41 -9.81 1.49 4.98
C ARG A 41 -9.55 2.96 5.32
N VAL A 42 -9.34 3.77 4.30
CA VAL A 42 -9.23 5.23 4.41
C VAL A 42 -10.19 5.88 3.42
N GLU A 43 -11.02 6.78 3.92
CA GLU A 43 -11.93 7.57 3.09
C GLU A 43 -12.05 9.01 3.60
N VAL A 44 -12.34 9.93 2.70
CA VAL A 44 -12.75 11.30 3.02
C VAL A 44 -14.25 11.39 2.86
N GLU A 45 -14.96 11.52 3.98
CA GLU A 45 -16.38 11.83 3.97
C GLU A 45 -16.54 13.34 3.78
N ARG A 46 -17.22 13.73 2.69
CA ARG A 46 -17.46 15.12 2.35
C ARG A 46 -18.87 15.51 2.76
N ALA A 47 -19.04 16.71 3.30
CA ALA A 47 -20.34 17.20 3.75
C ALA A 47 -21.40 17.26 2.63
N ASN A 48 -20.95 17.42 1.37
CA ASN A 48 -21.81 17.43 0.18
C ASN A 48 -22.17 16.02 -0.34
N GLY A 49 -21.73 14.94 0.33
CA GLY A 49 -21.95 13.55 -0.06
C GLY A 49 -21.01 13.02 -1.14
N SER A 50 -20.10 13.84 -1.67
CA SER A 50 -19.10 13.43 -2.66
C SER A 50 -17.91 12.74 -1.99
N ASN A 51 -18.18 11.65 -1.28
CA ASN A 51 -17.17 10.91 -0.54
C ASN A 51 -16.09 10.35 -1.46
N PHE A 52 -14.86 10.35 -0.99
CA PHE A 52 -13.72 9.83 -1.73
C PHE A 52 -13.05 8.71 -0.95
N GLU A 53 -13.08 7.50 -1.50
CA GLU A 53 -12.34 6.36 -0.96
C GLU A 53 -10.89 6.41 -1.47
N ILE A 54 -9.97 6.69 -0.53
CA ILE A 54 -8.51 6.64 -0.76
C ILE A 54 -8.11 5.19 -1.01
N THR A 55 -8.50 4.28 -0.11
CA THR A 55 -8.47 2.85 -0.39
C THR A 55 -9.84 2.43 -0.93
N LYS A 56 -9.93 1.95 -2.17
CA LYS A 56 -11.20 1.45 -2.75
C LYS A 56 -11.65 0.20 -1.98
N GLY A 57 -12.52 0.40 -0.98
CA GLY A 57 -12.87 -0.60 0.01
C GLY A 57 -11.76 -0.89 1.04
N SER A 58 -11.84 -2.04 1.70
CA SER A 58 -10.80 -2.52 2.62
C SER A 58 -9.66 -3.15 1.83
N MET A 59 -8.44 -2.67 2.07
CA MET A 59 -7.21 -3.12 1.41
C MET A 59 -6.33 -3.87 2.39
N ASN A 60 -5.57 -4.86 1.92
CA ASN A 60 -4.56 -5.52 2.74
C ASN A 60 -3.53 -4.49 3.24
N LEU A 61 -3.26 -4.46 4.54
CA LEU A 61 -2.39 -3.45 5.16
C LEU A 61 -0.95 -3.57 4.66
N LYS A 62 -0.48 -4.80 4.41
CA LYS A 62 0.85 -5.06 3.85
C LYS A 62 0.99 -4.41 2.47
N ASP A 63 -0.03 -4.54 1.63
CA ASP A 63 -0.03 -3.93 0.29
C ASP A 63 -0.12 -2.41 0.34
N PHE A 64 -0.94 -1.86 1.23
CA PHE A 64 -1.04 -0.42 1.42
C PHE A 64 0.30 0.19 1.84
N ILE A 65 1.02 -0.44 2.78
CA ILE A 65 2.35 -0.01 3.20
C ILE A 65 3.33 -0.07 2.02
N LEU A 66 3.39 -1.18 1.29
CA LEU A 66 4.31 -1.31 0.16
C LEU A 66 4.04 -0.31 -0.96
N ALA A 67 2.77 -0.01 -1.23
CA ALA A 67 2.40 0.98 -2.22
C ALA A 67 2.87 2.38 -1.84
N ASN A 68 3.07 2.66 -0.54
CA ASN A 68 3.54 3.94 -0.06
C ASN A 68 5.06 4.05 0.03
N THR A 69 5.76 2.97 0.39
CA THR A 69 7.21 3.04 0.69
C THR A 69 8.12 2.79 -0.51
N TYR A 70 7.57 2.48 -1.68
CA TYR A 70 8.40 2.12 -2.83
C TYR A 70 9.18 3.31 -3.41
N GLY A 71 10.51 3.22 -3.39
CA GLY A 71 11.38 4.27 -3.93
C GLY A 71 11.39 5.55 -3.10
N ASP A 72 10.91 5.46 -1.85
CA ASP A 72 10.80 6.56 -0.90
C ASP A 72 11.32 6.10 0.48
N ASP A 73 10.67 6.50 1.57
CA ASP A 73 10.98 6.08 2.93
C ASP A 73 10.91 4.55 3.11
N ALA A 74 12.01 3.96 3.56
CA ALA A 74 12.05 2.57 3.97
C ALA A 74 11.12 2.31 5.17
N ILE A 75 10.56 1.09 5.25
CA ILE A 75 9.88 0.67 6.48
C ILE A 75 10.95 0.52 7.58
N THR A 76 10.71 1.13 8.73
CA THR A 76 11.66 1.14 9.85
C THR A 76 11.11 0.41 11.07
N SER A 77 11.89 0.41 12.14
CA SER A 77 11.50 -0.09 13.45
C SER A 77 11.95 0.90 14.53
N ASP A 78 11.31 0.83 15.69
CA ASP A 78 11.65 1.65 16.86
C ASP A 78 11.81 0.75 18.08
N ALA A 79 13.05 0.32 18.33
CA ALA A 79 13.38 -0.51 19.47
C ALA A 79 13.10 0.16 20.82
N THR A 80 13.15 1.50 20.90
CA THR A 80 12.88 2.23 22.16
C THR A 80 11.41 2.15 22.53
N ARG A 81 10.53 2.26 21.52
CA ARG A 81 9.08 2.16 21.70
C ARG A 81 8.55 0.72 21.57
N GLY A 82 9.42 -0.23 21.20
CA GLY A 82 9.08 -1.64 21.01
C GLY A 82 8.34 -1.94 19.70
N TYR A 83 8.35 -1.01 18.74
CA TYR A 83 7.68 -1.21 17.45
C TYR A 83 8.63 -1.90 16.48
N LYS A 84 8.19 -3.04 15.93
CA LYS A 84 8.96 -3.79 14.93
C LYS A 84 8.66 -3.33 13.50
N ILE A 85 7.55 -2.65 13.30
CA ILE A 85 7.20 -1.94 12.08
C ILE A 85 6.84 -0.50 12.41
N VAL A 86 7.38 0.43 11.62
CA VAL A 86 6.98 1.82 11.52
C VAL A 86 7.00 2.17 10.03
N ALA A 87 5.82 2.39 9.47
CA ALA A 87 5.61 2.76 8.08
C ALA A 87 4.98 4.14 7.99
N VAL A 88 5.54 4.99 7.13
CA VAL A 88 5.02 6.32 6.82
C VAL A 88 4.25 6.19 5.50
N CYS A 89 2.94 6.45 5.53
CA CYS A 89 2.07 6.22 4.38
C CYS A 89 1.35 7.51 3.99
N GLU A 90 1.78 8.10 2.89
CA GLU A 90 1.18 9.31 2.34
C GLU A 90 -0.19 9.03 1.73
N ILE A 91 -1.15 9.88 2.05
CA ILE A 91 -2.52 9.79 1.52
C ILE A 91 -2.88 11.04 0.70
N CYS A 92 -2.02 12.05 0.69
CA CYS A 92 -2.15 13.25 -0.12
C CYS A 92 -0.77 13.65 -0.65
N LYS A 93 -0.74 14.11 -1.89
CA LYS A 93 0.46 14.62 -2.54
C LYS A 93 0.54 16.13 -2.36
N ASP A 94 1.74 16.66 -2.13
CA ASP A 94 2.05 18.10 -2.06
C ASP A 94 1.27 18.87 -0.97
N GLY A 95 1.03 18.26 0.19
CA GLY A 95 0.35 18.91 1.31
C GLY A 95 -0.61 18.00 2.06
N SER A 96 -1.30 18.54 3.05
CA SER A 96 -2.40 17.85 3.74
C SER A 96 -3.69 17.86 2.91
N ILE A 97 -4.54 16.85 3.08
CA ILE A 97 -5.85 16.82 2.40
C ILE A 97 -6.63 18.09 2.77
N HIS A 98 -7.06 18.85 1.75
CA HIS A 98 -7.94 19.98 1.97
C HIS A 98 -9.31 19.50 2.46
N LEU A 99 -9.71 19.94 3.66
CA LEU A 99 -11.00 19.62 4.28
C LEU A 99 -11.86 20.89 4.36
N PHE A 100 -13.09 20.81 3.84
CA PHE A 100 -14.09 21.85 4.04
C PHE A 100 -14.80 21.68 5.39
N GLU A 101 -15.68 22.61 5.73
CA GLU A 101 -16.48 22.52 6.94
C GLU A 101 -17.29 21.21 6.98
N LYS A 102 -17.14 20.43 8.06
CA LYS A 102 -17.76 19.12 8.31
C LYS A 102 -17.24 17.96 7.45
N ASP A 103 -16.18 18.17 6.68
CA ASP A 103 -15.46 17.04 6.09
C ASP A 103 -14.69 16.28 7.19
N VAL A 104 -14.55 14.97 7.02
CA VAL A 104 -13.83 14.11 7.96
C VAL A 104 -13.08 13.02 7.23
N ILE A 105 -11.84 12.78 7.62
CA ILE A 105 -11.08 11.62 7.17
C ILE A 105 -11.40 10.48 8.12
N LYS A 106 -11.83 9.34 7.58
CA LYS A 106 -12.15 8.14 8.34
C LYS A 106 -11.08 7.10 8.10
N VAL A 107 -10.48 6.63 9.18
CA VAL A 107 -9.48 5.57 9.16
C VAL A 107 -10.01 4.37 9.96
N GLU A 108 -9.87 3.18 9.39
CA GLU A 108 -10.26 1.94 10.06
C GLU A 108 -9.24 0.84 9.76
N LEU A 109 -8.77 0.14 10.79
CA LEU A 109 -8.06 -1.13 10.64
C LEU A 109 -8.94 -2.29 11.09
N ARG A 110 -8.84 -3.42 10.40
CA ARG A 110 -9.55 -4.67 10.73
C ARG A 110 -8.64 -5.88 10.58
N GLY A 111 -9.01 -6.98 11.23
CA GLY A 111 -8.24 -8.24 11.17
C GLY A 111 -6.93 -8.15 11.96
N LEU A 112 -6.91 -7.32 13.00
CA LEU A 112 -5.74 -7.13 13.87
C LEU A 112 -5.48 -8.37 14.72
N ASP A 113 -4.20 -8.71 14.92
CA ASP A 113 -3.78 -9.73 15.87
C ASP A 113 -3.95 -9.21 17.31
N THR A 114 -4.76 -9.91 18.09
CA THR A 114 -5.03 -9.54 19.49
C THR A 114 -3.79 -9.58 20.39
N THR A 115 -2.72 -10.30 20.02
CA THR A 115 -1.48 -10.32 20.81
C THR A 115 -0.57 -9.12 20.54
N GLU A 116 -0.82 -8.39 19.45
CA GLU A 116 0.03 -7.31 18.99
C GLU A 116 -0.57 -5.94 19.31
N THR A 117 0.32 -4.96 19.47
CA THR A 117 -0.03 -3.56 19.63
C THR A 117 0.02 -2.88 18.29
N TYR A 118 -0.99 -2.08 17.98
CA TYR A 118 -1.04 -1.26 16.77
C TYR A 118 -1.21 0.21 17.18
N VAL A 119 -0.58 1.11 16.42
CA VAL A 119 -0.60 2.54 16.65
C VAL A 119 -0.80 3.26 15.33
N LEU A 120 -1.70 4.24 15.34
CA LEU A 120 -1.93 5.15 14.24
C LEU A 120 -1.58 6.56 14.67
N ASN A 121 -0.65 7.18 13.95
CA ASN A 121 -0.39 8.61 14.04
C ASN A 121 -0.72 9.28 12.71
N CYS A 122 -0.97 10.59 12.74
CA CYS A 122 -1.09 11.40 11.55
C CYS A 122 -0.12 12.58 11.58
N LEU A 123 0.27 13.05 10.39
CA LEU A 123 1.05 14.28 10.21
C LEU A 123 0.20 15.35 9.54
N GLU A 124 0.32 16.57 10.04
CA GLU A 124 -0.25 17.79 9.46
C GLU A 124 0.87 18.48 8.68
N GLU A 125 0.51 19.13 7.58
CA GLU A 125 1.40 19.95 6.77
C GLU A 125 0.88 21.39 6.68
N PRO A 126 1.78 22.37 6.46
CA PRO A 126 1.40 23.78 6.45
C PRO A 126 0.48 24.15 5.27
N GLU A 127 0.61 23.44 4.16
CA GLU A 127 -0.19 23.63 2.94
C GLU A 127 -1.23 22.53 2.79
N THR A 128 -2.32 22.84 2.09
CA THR A 128 -3.35 21.85 1.76
C THR A 128 -3.42 21.58 0.27
N SER A 129 -3.69 20.35 -0.11
CA SER A 129 -3.79 19.87 -1.48
C SER A 129 -5.11 19.12 -1.74
N THR A 130 -5.48 19.07 -3.01
CA THR A 130 -6.60 18.24 -3.51
C THR A 130 -6.12 17.01 -4.26
N GLU A 131 -4.81 16.84 -4.44
CA GLU A 131 -4.18 15.70 -5.11
C GLU A 131 -4.10 14.53 -4.12
N ILE A 132 -5.12 13.68 -4.11
CA ILE A 132 -5.26 12.61 -3.12
C ILE A 132 -4.78 11.30 -3.74
N TYR A 133 -3.97 10.53 -3.01
CA TYR A 133 -3.61 9.20 -3.46
C TYR A 133 -4.86 8.30 -3.49
N SER A 134 -4.91 7.38 -4.45
CA SER A 134 -5.96 6.37 -4.53
C SER A 134 -5.34 5.00 -4.78
N PHE A 135 -5.90 4.01 -4.08
CA PHE A 135 -5.39 2.65 -4.05
C PHE A 135 -6.50 1.69 -4.43
N GLU A 136 -6.26 0.86 -5.44
CA GLU A 136 -7.24 -0.10 -5.97
C GLU A 136 -6.71 -1.52 -5.92
N HIS A 137 -7.54 -2.46 -5.49
CA HIS A 137 -7.23 -3.87 -5.54
C HIS A 137 -7.84 -4.54 -6.79
N LYS A 138 -7.03 -5.34 -7.48
CA LYS A 138 -7.40 -6.22 -8.58
C LYS A 138 -6.89 -7.63 -8.31
N SER A 139 -7.51 -8.63 -8.91
CA SER A 139 -7.10 -10.03 -8.73
C SER A 139 -7.27 -10.86 -10.00
N MET A 140 -6.46 -11.92 -10.08
CA MET A 140 -6.52 -12.99 -11.07
C MET A 140 -7.00 -14.26 -10.38
N ALA A 141 -8.10 -14.86 -10.86
CA ALA A 141 -8.71 -16.00 -10.20
C ALA A 141 -7.86 -17.28 -10.37
N PRO A 142 -8.03 -18.32 -9.54
CA PRO A 142 -7.22 -19.54 -9.61
C PRO A 142 -7.25 -20.24 -10.98
N GLU A 143 -8.39 -20.20 -11.67
CA GLU A 143 -8.65 -20.80 -12.98
C GLU A 143 -8.09 -19.98 -14.16
N ASP A 144 -7.92 -18.67 -13.97
CA ASP A 144 -7.34 -17.79 -14.98
C ASP A 144 -5.87 -18.19 -15.21
N THR A 145 -5.48 -18.39 -16.47
CA THR A 145 -4.08 -18.62 -16.85
C THR A 145 -3.45 -17.42 -17.55
N ASN A 146 -4.27 -16.50 -18.03
CA ASN A 146 -3.85 -15.27 -18.70
C ASN A 146 -4.88 -14.17 -18.41
N LYS A 147 -4.43 -13.00 -17.93
CA LYS A 147 -5.31 -11.87 -17.63
C LYS A 147 -4.62 -10.53 -17.87
N ASP A 148 -5.37 -9.63 -18.49
CA ASP A 148 -4.99 -8.23 -18.68
C ASP A 148 -5.53 -7.34 -17.56
N PHE A 149 -4.67 -6.46 -17.07
CA PHE A 149 -4.98 -5.41 -16.11
C PHE A 149 -4.68 -4.06 -16.75
N ASN A 150 -5.73 -3.24 -16.93
CA ASN A 150 -5.53 -1.84 -17.27
C ASN A 150 -4.89 -1.14 -16.06
N VAL A 151 -3.71 -0.57 -16.30
CA VAL A 151 -2.90 0.13 -15.29
C VAL A 151 -2.53 1.54 -15.74
N SER A 152 -3.19 2.05 -16.79
CA SER A 152 -3.00 3.42 -17.25
C SER A 152 -3.35 4.43 -16.16
N GLY A 153 -2.43 5.35 -15.88
CA GLY A 153 -2.59 6.40 -14.86
C GLY A 153 -2.20 5.97 -13.45
N TYR A 154 -1.78 4.72 -13.24
CA TYR A 154 -1.20 4.25 -11.99
C TYR A 154 0.32 4.37 -12.04
N ASP A 155 0.95 4.65 -10.91
CA ASP A 155 2.40 4.80 -10.80
C ASP A 155 3.08 3.56 -10.22
N ILE A 156 2.38 2.79 -9.38
CA ILE A 156 2.89 1.60 -8.71
C ILE A 156 1.89 0.44 -8.76
N ALA A 157 2.43 -0.76 -8.91
CA ALA A 157 1.75 -2.04 -8.69
C ALA A 157 2.45 -2.83 -7.58
N ILE A 158 1.69 -3.34 -6.62
CA ILE A 158 2.12 -4.35 -5.65
C ILE A 158 1.54 -5.68 -6.08
N LEU A 159 2.40 -6.59 -6.52
CA LEU A 159 2.01 -7.88 -7.06
C LEU A 159 2.39 -9.01 -6.11
N ASP A 160 1.50 -10.00 -5.98
CA ASP A 160 1.84 -11.27 -5.32
C ASP A 160 2.96 -11.99 -6.08
N LYS A 161 4.08 -12.23 -5.38
CA LYS A 161 5.18 -13.03 -5.90
C LYS A 161 4.90 -14.51 -5.63
N HIS A 162 4.50 -15.22 -6.68
CA HIS A 162 4.22 -16.65 -6.61
C HIS A 162 4.90 -17.41 -7.75
N SER A 163 5.36 -18.62 -7.48
CA SER A 163 6.08 -19.47 -8.45
C SER A 163 5.22 -19.93 -9.63
N SER A 164 3.89 -19.80 -9.52
CA SER A 164 2.98 -20.11 -10.63
C SER A 164 3.01 -19.07 -11.75
N ILE A 165 3.51 -17.85 -11.49
CA ILE A 165 3.62 -16.80 -12.52
C ILE A 165 4.77 -17.16 -13.45
N GLU A 166 4.46 -17.31 -14.73
CA GLU A 166 5.41 -17.72 -15.75
C GLU A 166 5.99 -16.53 -16.51
N GLU A 167 5.17 -15.50 -16.74
CA GLU A 167 5.50 -14.36 -17.59
C GLU A 167 4.64 -13.16 -17.18
N ILE A 168 5.24 -11.97 -17.21
CA ILE A 168 4.55 -10.70 -17.05
C ILE A 168 4.89 -9.81 -18.24
N ASN A 169 3.88 -9.30 -18.93
CA ASN A 169 4.07 -8.43 -20.09
C ASN A 169 3.60 -7.01 -19.78
N TYR A 170 4.48 -6.04 -20.04
CA TYR A 170 4.17 -4.62 -19.96
C TYR A 170 3.85 -4.11 -21.36
N THR A 171 2.66 -3.55 -21.54
CA THR A 171 2.35 -2.71 -22.69
C THR A 171 2.58 -1.26 -22.30
N PHE A 172 3.53 -0.61 -22.97
CA PHE A 172 3.84 0.80 -22.75
C PHE A 172 2.91 1.70 -23.56
N ALA A 173 2.82 2.98 -23.18
CA ALA A 173 1.98 3.98 -23.83
C ALA A 173 2.31 4.20 -25.32
N ASN A 174 3.54 3.87 -25.75
CA ASN A 174 3.96 3.89 -27.16
C ASN A 174 3.54 2.63 -27.94
N GLY A 175 2.80 1.71 -27.33
CA GLY A 175 2.36 0.44 -27.92
C GLY A 175 3.40 -0.68 -27.88
N GLN A 176 4.61 -0.42 -27.38
CA GLN A 176 5.63 -1.45 -27.23
C GLN A 176 5.24 -2.43 -26.13
N VAL A 177 5.38 -3.73 -26.42
CA VAL A 177 5.20 -4.79 -25.43
C VAL A 177 6.55 -5.36 -25.06
N VAL A 178 6.87 -5.36 -23.77
CA VAL A 178 8.09 -5.98 -23.23
C VAL A 178 7.70 -7.08 -22.27
N LYS A 179 8.35 -8.23 -22.42
CA LYS A 179 8.12 -9.41 -21.58
C LYS A 179 9.19 -9.48 -20.51
N TYR A 180 8.78 -9.79 -19.30
CA TYR A 180 9.67 -9.97 -18.18
C TYR A 180 9.37 -11.28 -17.44
N THR A 181 10.44 -11.87 -16.94
CA THR A 181 10.40 -12.86 -15.87
C THR A 181 10.22 -12.16 -14.52
N LEU A 182 9.74 -12.89 -13.51
CA LEU A 182 9.71 -12.38 -12.13
C LEU A 182 11.10 -11.97 -11.63
N PHE A 183 12.15 -12.68 -12.05
CA PHE A 183 13.52 -12.36 -11.65
C PHE A 183 13.98 -10.99 -12.18
N GLU A 184 13.70 -10.68 -13.44
CA GLU A 184 14.04 -9.39 -14.05
C GLU A 184 13.29 -8.24 -13.37
N LEU A 185 11.99 -8.42 -13.11
CA LEU A 185 11.20 -7.42 -12.38
C LEU A 185 11.70 -7.24 -10.95
N GLU A 186 12.06 -8.33 -10.26
CA GLU A 186 12.59 -8.26 -8.89
C GLU A 186 13.94 -7.54 -8.85
N ALA A 187 14.81 -7.79 -9.83
CA ALA A 187 16.06 -7.06 -9.98
C ALA A 187 15.84 -5.57 -10.24
N MET A 188 14.86 -5.22 -11.09
CA MET A 188 14.50 -3.82 -11.36
C MET A 188 13.93 -3.13 -10.12
N SER A 189 13.03 -3.80 -9.39
CA SER A 189 12.43 -3.30 -8.15
C SER A 189 13.52 -2.97 -7.12
N LYS A 190 14.46 -3.89 -6.90
CA LYS A 190 15.62 -3.72 -6.01
C LYS A 190 16.59 -2.64 -6.42
N ALA A 191 16.68 -2.36 -7.73
CA ALA A 191 17.54 -1.30 -8.23
C ALA A 191 16.98 0.09 -7.92
N ILE A 192 15.64 0.21 -7.89
CA ILE A 192 14.93 1.44 -7.52
C ILE A 192 14.93 1.61 -6.00
N ASP A 193 14.60 0.53 -5.27
CA ASP A 193 14.51 0.52 -3.82
C ASP A 193 15.38 -0.60 -3.21
N PRO A 194 16.69 -0.33 -3.00
CA PRO A 194 17.61 -1.33 -2.47
C PRO A 194 17.44 -1.57 -0.95
N VAL A 195 16.74 -0.68 -0.23
CA VAL A 195 16.55 -0.72 1.22
C VAL A 195 15.06 -0.78 1.52
N ALA A 196 14.49 -1.96 1.29
CA ALA A 196 13.06 -2.22 1.50
C ALA A 196 12.62 -1.98 2.96
N TYR A 197 13.33 -2.57 3.93
CA TYR A 197 13.05 -2.33 5.35
C TYR A 197 14.20 -2.66 6.30
N VAL A 198 14.21 -1.97 7.46
CA VAL A 198 15.22 -2.10 8.53
C VAL A 198 14.60 -2.73 9.77
N LYS A 199 15.09 -3.91 10.15
CA LYS A 199 14.62 -4.65 11.33
C LYS A 199 15.16 -4.09 12.64
N THR A 200 14.54 -4.48 13.76
CA THR A 200 14.95 -4.07 15.12
C THR A 200 16.34 -4.53 15.51
N ASP A 201 16.86 -5.60 14.89
CA ASP A 201 18.22 -6.09 15.07
C ASP A 201 19.26 -5.35 14.22
N GLY A 202 18.84 -4.33 13.46
CA GLY A 202 19.68 -3.55 12.56
C GLY A 202 19.93 -4.20 11.20
N THR A 203 19.34 -5.37 10.92
CA THR A 203 19.47 -5.99 9.60
C THR A 203 18.63 -5.28 8.55
N VAL A 204 19.20 -5.13 7.35
CA VAL A 204 18.54 -4.53 6.20
C VAL A 204 18.08 -5.63 5.26
N ARG A 205 16.82 -5.54 4.82
CA ARG A 205 16.27 -6.34 3.74
C ARG A 205 16.13 -5.49 2.49
N SER A 206 16.44 -6.08 1.35
CA SER A 206 16.27 -5.46 0.02
C SER A 206 15.08 -6.04 -0.74
N ALA A 207 14.25 -6.86 -0.11
CA ALA A 207 13.12 -7.51 -0.76
C ALA A 207 12.03 -7.85 0.24
N PHE A 208 10.82 -8.00 -0.26
CA PHE A 208 9.66 -8.45 0.49
C PHE A 208 9.33 -9.90 0.17
N THR A 209 9.01 -10.67 1.21
CA THR A 209 8.63 -12.07 1.04
C THR A 209 7.24 -12.15 0.41
N GLY A 210 7.11 -12.88 -0.70
CA GLY A 210 5.81 -13.11 -1.36
C GLY A 210 5.21 -11.88 -2.07
N LYS A 211 5.92 -10.75 -2.14
CA LYS A 211 5.46 -9.52 -2.82
C LYS A 211 6.57 -8.94 -3.69
N ILE A 212 6.17 -8.18 -4.71
CA ILE A 212 7.05 -7.36 -5.54
C ILE A 212 6.40 -6.01 -5.83
N GLN A 213 7.16 -4.93 -5.67
CA GLN A 213 6.75 -3.58 -6.10
C GLN A 213 7.22 -3.34 -7.53
N LEU A 214 6.32 -2.83 -8.34
CA LEU A 214 6.50 -2.67 -9.78
C LEU A 214 6.25 -1.21 -10.17
N PRO A 215 7.22 -0.54 -10.83
CA PRO A 215 6.97 0.78 -11.39
C PRO A 215 6.08 0.66 -12.62
N LEU A 216 5.12 1.57 -12.75
CA LEU A 216 4.15 1.60 -13.86
C LEU A 216 4.31 2.83 -14.75
N LEU A 217 5.44 3.54 -14.64
CA LEU A 217 5.71 4.73 -15.45
C LEU A 217 5.56 4.43 -16.95
N ALA A 218 4.61 5.11 -17.59
CA ALA A 218 4.25 4.93 -18.99
C ALA A 218 3.76 3.51 -19.37
N VAL A 219 3.30 2.72 -18.41
CA VAL A 219 2.68 1.41 -18.64
C VAL A 219 1.16 1.59 -18.70
N SER A 220 0.53 1.11 -19.77
CA SER A 220 -0.92 1.19 -19.96
C SER A 220 -1.63 -0.12 -19.60
N ASN A 221 -0.97 -1.26 -19.81
CA ASN A 221 -1.52 -2.57 -19.50
C ASN A 221 -0.46 -3.51 -18.95
N LEU A 222 -0.88 -4.31 -17.97
CA LEU A 222 -0.10 -5.36 -17.34
C LEU A 222 -0.80 -6.70 -17.65
N ASN A 223 -0.13 -7.58 -18.37
CA ASN A 223 -0.63 -8.92 -18.67
C ASN A 223 0.13 -9.95 -17.82
N ILE A 224 -0.59 -10.81 -17.11
CA ILE A 224 0.01 -11.84 -16.25
C ILE A 224 -0.38 -13.21 -16.77
N ARG A 225 0.63 -14.05 -17.04
CA ARG A 225 0.46 -15.48 -17.34
C ARG A 225 0.86 -16.32 -16.14
N LYS A 226 -0.02 -17.24 -15.74
CA LYS A 226 0.24 -18.17 -14.62
C LYS A 226 -0.31 -19.56 -14.87
N SER A 227 0.24 -20.54 -14.16
CA SER A 227 -0.41 -21.83 -13.98
C SER A 227 -1.62 -21.72 -13.04
N GLN A 228 -2.60 -22.62 -13.23
CA GLN A 228 -3.82 -22.64 -12.42
C GLN A 228 -3.55 -23.01 -10.96
N GLY A 229 -4.48 -22.65 -10.08
CA GLY A 229 -4.51 -23.12 -8.68
C GLY A 229 -4.19 -22.08 -7.62
N THR A 230 -3.79 -20.87 -8.02
CA THR A 230 -3.49 -19.77 -7.07
C THR A 230 -4.14 -18.46 -7.53
N VAL A 231 -4.73 -17.73 -6.59
CA VAL A 231 -5.16 -16.33 -6.78
C VAL A 231 -3.91 -15.46 -6.79
N ILE A 232 -3.81 -14.55 -7.76
CA ILE A 232 -2.76 -13.53 -7.79
C ILE A 232 -3.40 -12.17 -7.57
N ASN A 233 -2.98 -11.48 -6.52
CA ASN A 233 -3.47 -10.15 -6.19
C ASN A 233 -2.53 -9.07 -6.71
N LEU A 234 -3.13 -7.94 -7.06
CA LEU A 234 -2.48 -6.75 -7.55
C LEU A 234 -3.11 -5.54 -6.87
N THR A 235 -2.32 -4.78 -6.12
CA THR A 235 -2.74 -3.50 -5.57
C THR A 235 -2.09 -2.38 -6.37
N LEU A 236 -2.87 -1.43 -6.86
CA LEU A 236 -2.41 -0.32 -7.70
C LEU A 236 -2.51 0.98 -6.92
N ARG A 237 -1.52 1.87 -7.10
CA ARG A 237 -1.55 3.25 -6.60
C ARG A 237 -1.62 4.23 -7.76
N ASN A 238 -2.41 5.28 -7.59
CA ASN A 238 -2.36 6.49 -8.40
C ASN A 238 -2.49 7.73 -7.50
N HIS A 239 -2.26 8.90 -8.07
CA HIS A 239 -2.71 10.18 -7.51
C HIS A 239 -3.73 10.79 -8.48
N ILE A 240 -4.78 11.40 -7.93
CA ILE A 240 -5.92 11.96 -8.67
C ILE A 240 -6.07 13.44 -8.29
#